data_AF-A0A3C1FU18-F1
#
_entry.id   AF-A0A3C1FU18-F1
#
_cell.length_a   1.000
_cell.length_b   1.000
_cell.length_c   1.000
_cell.angle_alpha   90.00
_cell.angle_beta   90.00
_cell.angle_gamma   90.00
#
_symmetry.space_group_name_H-M   'P 1'
#
loop_
_entity.id
_entity.type
_entity.pdbx_description
1 polymer ?
#
loop_
_entity_poly.entity_id
_entity_poly.type
_entity_poly.pdbx_seq_one_letter_code
_entity_poly.pdbx_strand_id
1 'polypeptide(L)'
;MDRYVGFTALMVIGLIAYPFGLRYFAGSYVEWFLPFVVILFLIGSFLVFGVRIGKRIRVLSEFYNYFASYRDRRGVMIKAFFISLIVQLIVIGAVYAITLGLKVEISLLPLFIFIPIISTITTIPISISGIGVREASFVLLFSFLGISPVQATAVSFGWFLSVVVGSLPGLFEYLRYKNR
;
A
#
# COMPACT_ATOMS: atom_id res chain seq x y z
N MET A 1 -4.34 11.85 -8.61
CA MET A 1 -4.60 10.56 -9.31
C MET A 1 -3.63 9.48 -8.90
N ASP A 2 -2.36 9.82 -8.71
CA ASP A 2 -1.26 8.85 -8.56
C ASP A 2 -1.45 7.92 -7.36
N ARG A 3 -1.95 8.43 -6.22
CA ARG A 3 -2.28 7.60 -5.05
C ARG A 3 -3.36 6.54 -5.34
N TYR A 4 -4.40 6.88 -6.11
CA TYR A 4 -5.49 5.94 -6.39
C TYR A 4 -5.05 4.85 -7.39
N VAL A 5 -4.26 5.21 -8.40
CA VAL A 5 -3.70 4.26 -9.38
C VAL A 5 -2.68 3.34 -8.71
N GLY A 6 -1.83 3.88 -7.83
CA GLY A 6 -0.92 3.11 -6.99
C GLY A 6 -1.64 2.12 -6.08
N PHE A 7 -2.77 2.53 -5.51
CA PHE A 7 -3.57 1.69 -4.63
C PHE A 7 -4.33 0.58 -5.36
N THR A 8 -4.90 0.88 -6.54
CA THR A 8 -5.51 -0.14 -7.39
C THR A 8 -4.48 -1.16 -7.87
N ALA A 9 -3.27 -0.72 -8.22
CA ALA A 9 -2.16 -1.62 -8.54
C ALA A 9 -1.82 -2.57 -7.37
N LEU A 10 -1.76 -2.06 -6.12
CA LEU A 10 -1.56 -2.90 -4.93
C LEU A 10 -2.65 -3.95 -4.75
N MET A 11 -3.91 -3.56 -4.90
CA MET A 11 -5.04 -4.48 -4.75
C MET A 11 -5.03 -5.58 -5.80
N VAL A 12 -4.67 -5.25 -7.05
CA VAL A 12 -4.53 -6.24 -8.13
C VAL A 12 -3.41 -7.23 -7.82
N ILE A 13 -2.26 -6.76 -7.34
CA ILE A 13 -1.16 -7.62 -6.93
C ILE A 13 -1.59 -8.57 -5.81
N GLY A 14 -2.25 -8.06 -4.77
CA GLY A 14 -2.74 -8.87 -3.65
C GLY A 14 -3.76 -9.92 -4.10
N LEU A 15 -4.69 -9.56 -4.98
CA LEU A 15 -5.69 -10.48 -5.54
C LEU A 15 -5.07 -11.58 -6.40
N ILE A 16 -4.07 -11.26 -7.23
CA ILE A 16 -3.38 -12.25 -8.07
C ILE A 16 -2.55 -13.21 -7.20
N ALA A 17 -1.92 -12.71 -6.13
CA ALA A 17 -1.11 -13.52 -5.22
C ALA A 17 -1.96 -14.39 -4.27
N TYR A 18 -3.19 -13.98 -3.98
CA TYR A 18 -4.10 -14.67 -3.05
C TYR A 18 -4.24 -16.18 -3.30
N PRO A 19 -4.63 -16.67 -4.50
CA PRO A 19 -4.80 -18.12 -4.73
C PRO A 19 -3.52 -18.93 -4.49
N PHE A 20 -2.34 -18.32 -4.68
CA PHE A 20 -1.06 -18.98 -4.44
C PHE A 20 -0.65 -18.92 -2.96
N GLY A 21 -1.04 -17.86 -2.25
CA GLY A 21 -0.77 -17.67 -0.83
C GLY A 21 -1.73 -18.40 0.12
N LEU A 22 -2.87 -18.89 -0.36
CA LEU A 22 -3.85 -19.64 0.46
C LEU A 22 -3.20 -20.81 1.22
N ARG A 23 -2.18 -21.47 0.64
CA ARG A 23 -1.46 -22.56 1.30
C ARG A 23 -0.74 -22.15 2.60
N TYR A 24 -0.39 -20.88 2.74
CA TYR A 24 0.28 -20.34 3.93
C TYR A 24 -0.71 -19.95 5.03
N PHE A 25 -1.99 -19.76 4.71
CA PHE A 25 -2.99 -19.15 5.60
C PHE A 25 -4.33 -19.90 5.66
N ALA A 26 -4.43 -21.07 5.04
CA ALA A 26 -5.64 -21.89 5.00
C ALA A 26 -6.12 -22.18 6.42
N GLY A 27 -7.36 -21.77 6.74
CA GLY A 27 -7.95 -21.93 8.07
C GLY A 27 -7.66 -20.81 9.07
N SER A 28 -6.99 -19.73 8.65
CA SER A 28 -6.80 -18.52 9.47
C SER A 28 -7.79 -17.41 9.11
N TYR A 29 -8.01 -16.45 10.01
CA TYR A 29 -8.85 -15.27 9.77
C TYR A 29 -8.36 -14.38 8.60
N VAL A 30 -7.09 -14.52 8.20
CA VAL A 30 -6.48 -13.75 7.09
C VAL A 30 -7.08 -14.13 5.74
N GLU A 31 -7.54 -15.39 5.61
CA GLU A 31 -8.19 -15.88 4.39
C GLU A 31 -9.37 -14.99 4.00
N TRP A 32 -10.17 -14.58 4.99
CA TRP A 32 -11.32 -13.70 4.77
C TRP A 32 -10.97 -12.20 4.83
N PHE A 33 -9.84 -11.85 5.43
CA PHE A 33 -9.46 -10.46 5.62
C PHE A 33 -9.08 -9.77 4.30
N LEU A 34 -8.32 -10.42 3.41
CA LEU A 34 -7.99 -9.85 2.10
C LEU A 34 -9.24 -9.59 1.23
N PRO A 35 -10.14 -10.56 0.98
CA PRO A 35 -11.34 -10.30 0.19
C PRO A 35 -12.24 -9.25 0.86
N PHE A 36 -12.32 -9.22 2.20
CA PHE A 36 -13.04 -8.16 2.91
C PHE A 36 -12.45 -6.77 2.64
N VAL A 37 -11.13 -6.61 2.71
CA VAL A 37 -10.44 -5.34 2.44
C VAL A 37 -10.63 -4.92 0.97
N VAL A 38 -10.55 -5.86 0.03
CA VAL A 38 -10.81 -5.61 -1.39
C VAL A 38 -12.26 -5.17 -1.60
N ILE A 39 -13.23 -5.86 -1.01
CA ILE A 39 -14.66 -5.52 -1.11
C ILE A 39 -14.91 -4.14 -0.50
N LEU A 40 -14.36 -3.85 0.66
CA LEU A 40 -14.47 -2.53 1.31
C LEU A 40 -13.88 -1.43 0.42
N PHE A 41 -12.73 -1.68 -0.21
CA PHE A 41 -12.14 -0.74 -1.16
C PHE A 41 -13.01 -0.54 -2.41
N LEU A 42 -13.57 -1.61 -2.97
CA LEU A 42 -14.47 -1.53 -4.13
C LEU A 42 -15.76 -0.79 -3.79
N ILE A 43 -16.36 -1.05 -2.63
CA ILE A 43 -17.55 -0.35 -2.14
C ILE A 43 -17.22 1.12 -1.89
N GLY A 44 -16.10 1.41 -1.21
CA GLY A 44 -15.66 2.79 -0.96
C GLY A 44 -15.43 3.54 -2.27
N SER A 45 -14.78 2.92 -3.25
CA SER A 45 -14.61 3.47 -4.59
C SER A 45 -15.95 3.69 -5.30
N PHE A 46 -16.87 2.72 -5.25
CA PHE A 46 -18.18 2.82 -5.86
C PHE A 46 -19.07 3.91 -5.22
N LEU A 47 -19.02 4.07 -3.89
CA LEU A 47 -19.71 5.16 -3.20
C LEU A 47 -19.12 6.52 -3.55
N VAL A 48 -17.78 6.60 -3.60
CA VAL A 48 -17.06 7.82 -3.92
C VAL A 48 -17.25 8.23 -5.37
N PHE A 49 -17.26 7.32 -6.36
CA PHE A 49 -17.32 7.61 -7.81
C PHE A 49 -18.70 7.40 -8.46
N GLY A 50 -19.50 6.47 -7.96
CA GLY A 50 -20.80 6.06 -8.50
C GLY A 50 -21.96 6.86 -7.92
N VAL A 51 -22.02 7.02 -6.59
CA VAL A 51 -23.17 7.66 -5.91
C VAL A 51 -23.01 9.17 -5.79
N ARG A 52 -21.85 9.76 -6.15
CA ARG A 52 -21.57 11.21 -6.05
C ARG A 52 -21.94 11.83 -4.70
N ILE A 53 -21.85 11.06 -3.62
CA ILE A 53 -22.21 11.47 -2.24
C ILE A 53 -21.37 12.69 -1.80
N GLY A 54 -20.21 12.90 -2.44
CA GLY A 54 -19.27 13.99 -2.16
C GLY A 54 -19.54 15.35 -2.82
N LYS A 55 -20.64 15.58 -3.54
CA LYS A 55 -20.87 16.92 -4.15
C LYS A 55 -20.94 18.08 -3.14
N ARG A 56 -21.23 17.81 -1.87
CA ARG A 56 -21.19 18.80 -0.78
C ARG A 56 -19.83 18.95 -0.09
N ILE A 57 -18.89 18.03 -0.31
CA ILE A 57 -17.56 18.06 0.32
C ILE A 57 -16.57 18.54 -0.74
N ARG A 58 -16.04 19.76 -0.55
CA ARG A 58 -15.17 20.47 -1.52
C ARG A 58 -14.01 19.60 -2.03
N VAL A 59 -13.39 18.84 -1.12
CA VAL A 59 -12.29 17.89 -1.38
C VAL A 59 -12.66 16.79 -2.37
N LEU A 60 -13.88 16.23 -2.28
CA LEU A 60 -14.33 15.18 -3.21
C LEU A 60 -14.71 15.77 -4.57
N SER A 61 -15.27 16.99 -4.60
CA SER A 61 -15.64 17.66 -5.87
C SER A 61 -14.42 18.00 -6.74
N GLU A 62 -13.29 18.41 -6.13
CA GLU A 62 -12.02 18.59 -6.84
C GLU A 62 -11.50 17.25 -7.37
N PHE A 63 -11.53 16.19 -6.56
CA PHE A 63 -11.17 14.84 -6.98
C PHE A 63 -11.98 14.40 -8.22
N TYR A 64 -13.28 14.67 -8.24
CA TYR A 64 -14.16 14.38 -9.37
C TYR A 64 -13.79 15.14 -10.64
N ASN A 65 -13.52 16.43 -10.54
CA ASN A 65 -13.15 17.27 -11.69
C ASN A 65 -11.77 16.88 -12.24
N TYR A 66 -10.81 16.53 -11.37
CA TYR A 66 -9.51 15.97 -11.78
C TYR A 66 -9.66 14.62 -12.51
N PHE A 67 -10.59 13.77 -12.08
CA PHE A 67 -10.88 12.51 -12.78
C PHE A 67 -11.60 12.70 -14.11
N ALA A 68 -12.48 13.70 -14.22
CA ALA A 68 -13.18 14.02 -15.44
C ALA A 68 -12.22 14.52 -16.55
N SER A 69 -11.23 15.35 -16.23
CA SER A 69 -10.25 15.85 -17.21
C SER A 69 -9.28 14.79 -17.77
N TYR A 70 -9.15 13.64 -17.11
CA TYR A 70 -8.25 12.55 -17.52
C TYR A 70 -8.96 11.40 -18.25
N ARG A 71 -10.30 11.41 -18.29
CA ARG A 71 -11.11 10.36 -18.92
C ARG A 71 -10.81 10.20 -20.41
N ASP A 72 -10.40 11.27 -21.08
CA ASP A 72 -10.08 11.29 -22.51
C ASP A 72 -8.66 10.82 -22.85
N ARG A 73 -7.80 10.57 -21.85
CA ARG A 73 -6.40 10.14 -22.06
C ARG A 73 -6.12 8.74 -21.51
N ARG A 74 -6.90 7.74 -21.98
CA ARG A 74 -6.75 6.32 -21.60
C ARG A 74 -5.31 5.80 -21.68
N GLY A 75 -4.54 6.22 -22.69
CA GLY A 75 -3.13 5.83 -22.84
C GLY A 75 -2.23 6.30 -21.70
N VAL A 76 -2.49 7.48 -21.13
CA VAL A 76 -1.73 7.99 -19.97
C VAL A 76 -2.09 7.22 -18.70
N MET A 77 -3.38 6.89 -18.52
CA MET A 77 -3.83 6.09 -17.37
C MET A 77 -3.22 4.68 -17.36
N ILE A 78 -3.15 4.02 -18.52
CA ILE A 78 -2.53 2.69 -18.64
C ILE A 78 -1.05 2.75 -18.30
N LYS A 79 -0.32 3.74 -18.84
CA LYS A 79 1.11 3.92 -18.50
C LYS A 79 1.31 4.17 -17.01
N ALA A 80 0.51 5.04 -16.39
CA ALA A 80 0.57 5.32 -14.96
C ALA A 80 0.29 4.07 -14.12
N PHE A 81 -0.62 3.20 -14.56
CA PHE A 81 -0.91 1.92 -13.91
C PHE A 81 0.28 0.96 -13.97
N PHE A 82 0.93 0.81 -15.13
CA PHE A 82 2.12 -0.04 -15.25
C PHE A 82 3.31 0.48 -14.44
N ILE A 83 3.54 1.79 -14.44
CA ILE A 83 4.56 2.42 -13.59
C ILE A 83 4.23 2.14 -12.12
N SER A 84 2.96 2.28 -11.74
CA SER A 84 2.50 1.98 -10.38
C SER A 84 2.75 0.52 -10.01
N LEU A 85 2.43 -0.44 -10.88
CA LEU A 85 2.75 -1.85 -10.64
C LEU A 85 4.23 -2.07 -10.36
N ILE A 86 5.12 -1.50 -11.19
CA ILE A 86 6.57 -1.60 -11.01
C ILE A 86 6.99 -1.04 -9.65
N VAL A 87 6.49 0.14 -9.29
CA VAL A 87 6.76 0.75 -7.97
C VAL A 87 6.32 -0.17 -6.84
N GLN A 88 5.15 -0.78 -6.93
CA GLN A 88 4.67 -1.68 -5.88
C GLN A 88 5.49 -2.98 -5.78
N LEU A 89 5.95 -3.52 -6.91
CA LEU A 89 6.89 -4.65 -6.90
C LEU A 89 8.21 -4.27 -6.22
N ILE A 90 8.72 -3.07 -6.46
CA ILE A 90 9.93 -2.54 -5.79
C ILE A 90 9.68 -2.40 -4.29
N VAL A 91 8.51 -1.90 -3.87
CA VAL A 91 8.16 -1.79 -2.44
C VAL A 91 8.15 -3.16 -1.77
N ILE A 92 7.49 -4.15 -2.37
CA ILE A 92 7.44 -5.52 -1.82
C ILE A 92 8.85 -6.12 -1.77
N GLY A 93 9.64 -5.94 -2.83
CA GLY A 93 11.04 -6.39 -2.90
C GLY A 93 11.93 -5.72 -1.85
N ALA A 94 11.74 -4.43 -1.58
CA ALA A 94 12.47 -3.71 -0.54
C ALA A 94 12.14 -4.26 0.86
N VAL A 95 10.86 -4.52 1.15
CA VAL A 95 10.48 -5.15 2.43
C VAL A 95 11.08 -6.56 2.54
N TYR A 96 11.08 -7.34 1.45
CA TYR A 96 11.73 -8.65 1.44
C TYR A 96 13.25 -8.57 1.67
N ALA A 97 13.94 -7.59 1.07
CA ALA A 97 15.36 -7.37 1.34
C ALA A 97 15.62 -7.04 2.82
N ILE A 98 14.73 -6.27 3.45
CA ILE A 98 14.80 -5.97 4.89
C ILE A 98 14.59 -7.23 5.73
N THR A 99 13.62 -8.09 5.39
CA THR A 99 13.43 -9.36 6.12
C THR A 99 14.66 -10.26 6.02
N LEU A 100 15.31 -10.32 4.85
CA LEU A 100 16.56 -11.05 4.68
C LEU A 100 17.71 -10.44 5.51
N GLY A 101 17.87 -9.11 5.49
CA GLY A 101 18.90 -8.42 6.27
C GLY A 101 18.74 -8.59 7.78
N LEU A 102 17.50 -8.70 8.26
CA LEU A 102 17.17 -8.93 9.67
C LEU A 102 17.10 -10.42 10.04
N LYS A 103 17.40 -11.34 9.10
CA LYS A 103 17.31 -12.79 9.29
C LYS A 103 15.93 -13.25 9.79
N VAL A 104 14.87 -12.63 9.27
CA VAL A 104 13.49 -13.01 9.55
C VAL A 104 13.03 -13.98 8.48
N GLU A 105 12.68 -15.20 8.86
CA GLU A 105 12.31 -16.30 7.96
C GLU A 105 10.90 -16.09 7.38
N ILE A 106 10.80 -15.27 6.33
CA ILE A 106 9.54 -15.04 5.61
C ILE A 106 9.76 -15.32 4.13
N SER A 107 8.95 -16.22 3.57
CA SER A 107 8.91 -16.43 2.13
C SER A 107 8.36 -15.18 1.42
N LEU A 108 8.82 -14.94 0.19
CA LEU A 108 8.41 -13.77 -0.59
C LEU A 108 6.89 -13.71 -0.86
N LEU A 109 6.24 -14.87 -1.03
CA LEU A 109 4.84 -14.96 -1.45
C LEU A 109 3.85 -14.32 -0.45
N PRO A 110 3.91 -14.60 0.88
CA PRO A 110 3.17 -13.87 1.90
C PRO A 110 3.20 -12.33 1.79
N LEU A 111 4.36 -11.76 1.44
CA LEU A 111 4.53 -10.31 1.38
C LEU A 111 3.67 -9.67 0.28
N PHE A 112 3.41 -10.40 -0.82
CA PHE A 112 2.52 -9.93 -1.88
C PHE A 112 1.07 -9.76 -1.41
N ILE A 113 0.67 -10.40 -0.31
CA ILE A 113 -0.66 -10.29 0.29
C ILE A 113 -0.63 -9.26 1.43
N PHE A 114 0.38 -9.35 2.29
CA PHE A 114 0.46 -8.53 3.50
C PHE A 114 0.73 -7.06 3.21
N ILE A 115 1.64 -6.76 2.27
CA ILE A 115 2.03 -5.38 1.99
C ILE A 115 0.87 -4.55 1.41
N PRO A 116 0.04 -5.04 0.47
CA PRO A 116 -1.18 -4.34 0.06
C PRO A 116 -2.15 -4.05 1.22
N ILE A 117 -2.34 -5.02 2.12
CA ILE A 117 -3.20 -4.86 3.29
C ILE A 117 -2.62 -3.78 4.24
N ILE A 118 -1.35 -3.88 4.60
CA ILE A 118 -0.67 -2.91 5.46
C ILE A 118 -0.72 -1.51 4.85
N SER A 119 -0.43 -1.40 3.55
CA SER A 119 -0.49 -0.12 2.82
C SER A 119 -1.89 0.48 2.83
N THR A 120 -2.92 -0.38 2.77
CA THR A 120 -4.32 0.03 2.88
C THR A 120 -4.64 0.62 4.23
N ILE A 121 -4.30 -0.10 5.30
CA ILE A 121 -4.58 0.31 6.67
C ILE A 121 -3.81 1.60 7.02
N THR A 122 -2.56 1.72 6.59
CA THR A 122 -1.70 2.88 6.88
C THR A 122 -2.04 4.13 6.07
N THR A 123 -2.77 3.98 4.95
CA THR A 123 -3.29 5.12 4.18
C THR A 123 -4.46 5.80 4.88
N ILE A 124 -5.13 5.12 5.82
CA ILE A 124 -6.23 5.72 6.58
C ILE A 124 -5.64 6.80 7.50
N PRO A 125 -6.11 8.06 7.45
CA PRO A 125 -5.53 9.19 8.16
C PRO A 125 -5.88 9.19 9.67
N ILE A 126 -5.77 8.04 10.32
CA ILE A 126 -5.99 7.86 11.76
C ILE A 126 -4.68 8.13 12.53
N SER A 127 -3.53 8.07 11.85
CA SER A 127 -2.20 8.26 12.47
C SER A 127 -1.27 9.14 11.65
N ILE A 128 -0.33 9.80 12.32
CA ILE A 128 0.72 10.60 11.68
C ILE A 128 1.73 9.63 11.04
N SER A 129 1.84 9.65 9.72
CA SER A 129 2.77 8.80 8.94
C SER A 129 2.62 7.29 9.18
N GLY A 130 1.46 6.83 9.63
CA GLY A 130 1.25 5.41 9.94
C GLY A 130 1.88 4.94 11.25
N ILE A 131 2.45 5.82 12.07
CA ILE A 131 3.15 5.43 13.31
C ILE A 131 2.16 4.77 14.27
N GLY A 132 2.51 3.56 14.75
CA GLY A 132 1.66 2.71 15.59
C GLY A 132 0.75 1.80 14.76
N VAL A 133 0.04 2.35 13.78
CA VAL A 133 -0.89 1.59 12.92
C VAL A 133 -0.13 0.65 11.98
N ARG A 134 0.97 1.12 11.39
CA ARG A 134 1.85 0.31 10.54
C ARG A 134 2.48 -0.81 11.34
N GLU A 135 3.10 -0.49 12.47
CA GLU A 135 3.75 -1.45 13.35
C GLU A 135 2.76 -2.53 13.80
N ALA A 136 1.57 -2.13 14.26
CA ALA A 136 0.51 -3.08 14.64
C ALA A 136 0.08 -3.96 13.46
N SER A 137 -0.03 -3.40 12.25
CA SER A 137 -0.40 -4.15 11.05
C SER A 137 0.68 -5.19 10.67
N PHE A 138 1.96 -4.84 10.77
CA PHE A 138 3.08 -5.77 10.58
C PHE A 138 3.05 -6.88 11.64
N VAL A 139 2.96 -6.51 12.92
CA VAL A 139 2.92 -7.47 14.04
C VAL A 139 1.75 -8.44 13.87
N LEU A 140 0.55 -7.92 13.59
CA LEU A 140 -0.64 -8.73 13.42
C LEU A 140 -0.50 -9.69 12.23
N LEU A 141 -0.12 -9.20 11.05
CA LEU A 141 -0.05 -10.05 9.86
C LEU A 141 1.11 -11.04 9.91
N PHE A 142 2.27 -10.64 10.44
CA PHE A 142 3.43 -11.53 10.55
C PHE A 142 3.26 -12.56 11.67
N SER A 143 2.42 -12.31 12.67
CA SER A 143 2.10 -13.30 13.71
C SER A 143 1.49 -14.58 13.13
N PHE A 144 0.76 -14.49 12.00
CA PHE A 144 0.21 -15.67 11.32
C PHE A 144 1.29 -16.55 10.67
N LEU A 145 2.48 -16.01 10.45
CA LEU A 145 3.65 -16.76 10.02
C LEU A 145 4.52 -17.24 11.19
N GLY A 146 4.06 -17.07 12.44
CA GLY A 146 4.82 -17.42 13.64
C GLY A 146 5.97 -16.45 13.96
N ILE A 147 6.02 -15.29 13.31
CA ILE A 147 7.08 -14.31 13.52
C ILE A 147 6.81 -13.51 14.80
N SER A 148 7.86 -13.31 15.59
CA SER A 148 7.72 -12.58 16.86
C SER A 148 7.34 -11.10 16.63
N PRO A 149 6.59 -10.48 17.56
CA PRO A 149 6.26 -9.06 17.48
C PRO A 149 7.50 -8.16 17.38
N VAL A 150 8.60 -8.54 18.03
CA VAL A 150 9.87 -7.81 18.00
C VAL A 150 10.46 -7.80 16.59
N GLN A 151 10.52 -8.95 15.93
CA GLN A 151 11.00 -9.07 14.55
C GLN A 151 10.09 -8.32 13.56
N ALA A 152 8.77 -8.47 13.69
CA ALA A 152 7.82 -7.78 12.82
C ALA A 152 7.92 -6.24 12.96
N THR A 153 8.10 -5.76 14.19
CA THR A 153 8.33 -4.33 14.47
C THR A 153 9.65 -3.86 13.86
N ALA A 154 10.71 -4.64 13.97
CA ALA A 154 12.01 -4.32 13.37
C ALA A 154 11.91 -4.19 11.83
N VAL A 155 11.13 -5.06 11.17
CA VAL A 155 10.86 -4.96 9.73
C VAL A 155 10.08 -3.68 9.38
N SER A 156 9.03 -3.35 10.15
CA SER A 156 8.27 -2.11 9.98
C SER A 156 9.16 -0.86 10.09
N PHE A 157 10.03 -0.82 11.10
CA PHE A 157 10.98 0.28 11.28
C PHE A 157 12.03 0.32 10.19
N GLY A 158 12.56 -0.83 9.77
CA GLY A 158 13.49 -0.93 8.64
C GLY A 158 12.89 -0.32 7.39
N TRP A 159 11.63 -0.63 7.08
CA TRP A 159 10.94 -0.07 5.92
C TRP A 159 10.76 1.44 6.03
N PHE A 160 10.37 1.94 7.20
CA PHE A 160 10.26 3.37 7.45
C PHE A 160 11.60 4.09 7.22
N LEU A 161 12.69 3.56 7.77
CA LEU A 161 14.02 4.14 7.58
C LEU A 161 14.44 4.12 6.11
N SER A 162 14.15 3.04 5.37
CA SER A 162 14.40 3.01 3.93
C SER A 162 13.65 4.11 3.17
N VAL A 163 12.40 4.39 3.54
CA VAL A 163 11.62 5.48 2.94
C VAL A 163 12.20 6.85 3.32
N VAL A 164 12.60 7.05 4.58
CA VAL A 164 13.24 8.29 5.04
C VAL A 164 14.54 8.54 4.27
N VAL A 165 15.42 7.55 4.19
CA VAL A 165 16.69 7.63 3.46
C VAL A 165 16.44 7.89 1.97
N GLY A 166 15.49 7.19 1.36
CA GLY A 166 15.10 7.39 -0.04
C GLY A 166 14.52 8.79 -0.32
N SER A 167 14.05 9.49 0.70
CA SER A 167 13.51 10.86 0.58
C SER A 167 14.59 11.94 0.68
N LEU A 168 15.80 11.62 1.16
CA LEU A 168 16.90 12.58 1.33
C LEU A 168 17.35 13.28 0.03
N PRO A 169 17.43 12.61 -1.14
CA PRO A 169 17.76 13.29 -2.39
C PRO A 169 16.75 14.39 -2.74
N GLY A 170 15.46 14.18 -2.46
CA GLY A 170 14.43 15.18 -2.64
C GLY A 170 14.58 16.37 -1.69
N LEU A 171 14.99 16.12 -0.44
CA LEU A 171 15.32 17.17 0.51
C LEU A 171 16.52 18.01 0.04
N PHE A 172 17.56 17.37 -0.48
CA PHE A 172 18.74 18.04 -1.00
C PHE A 172 18.40 18.99 -2.16
N GLU A 173 17.65 18.51 -3.16
CA GLU A 173 17.21 19.34 -4.28
C GLU A 173 16.28 20.48 -3.84
N TYR A 174 15.40 20.23 -2.88
CA TYR A 174 14.55 21.28 -2.30
C TYR A 174 15.37 22.40 -1.65
N LEU A 175 16.37 22.06 -0.84
CA LEU A 175 17.26 23.04 -0.19
C LEU A 175 18.08 23.81 -1.22
N ARG A 176 18.51 23.16 -2.30
CA ARG A 176 19.23 23.79 -3.41
C ARG A 176 18.37 24.83 -4.14
N TYR A 177 17.09 24.52 -4.37
CA TYR A 177 16.18 25.44 -5.06
C TYR A 177 15.74 26.61 -4.18
N LYS A 178 15.59 26.39 -2.86
CA LYS A 178 15.24 27.43 -1.89
C LYS A 178 16.34 28.49 -1.70
N ASN A 179 17.60 28.12 -1.93
CA ASN A 179 18.76 29.01 -1.81
C ASN A 179 19.10 29.76 -3.12
N ARG A 180 18.28 29.63 -4.17
CA ARG A 180 18.33 30.44 -5.39
C ARG A 180 17.20 31.46 -5.37
#